data_AF-A0A3M1RHP0-F1
#
_entry.id   AF-A0A3M1RHP0-F1
#
_cell.length_a   1.000
_cell.length_b   1.000
_cell.length_c   1.000
_cell.angle_alpha   90.00
_cell.angle_beta   90.00
_cell.angle_gamma   90.00
#
_symmetry.space_group_name_H-M   'P 1'
#
loop_
_entity.id
_entity.type
_entity.pdbx_description
1 polymer ?
#
loop_
_entity_poly.entity_id
_entity_poly.type
_entity_poly.pdbx_seq_one_letter_code
_entity_poly.pdbx_strand_id
1 'polypeptide(L)'
;MKSIVIGTLLVSLFILFTPVRAGHELPIYPSFYPQEIRIVTVDAREAAAQLPKAAIHAYIGPEPAFDSSPPDNVRFVESLGSYLVLSLAPDAAKDRDSRCTLARTLASTLVTKALPGFRFHPYPITPFHEDYLYHFDLIEAAKAEYQALAADSIDRSLSVHPQGKLATRLVQAVAWPVEEKGKVALEEVDVRALLTTQTLSLNGWINPPWIKQGWFHAYLLLADAISEPARRRAVDALYQRLIRGQAEGKEEQVNIERKLVSQLVEGCERTVVGYTVRREYYNADFSAGVENIAFDSHTGLHAPIFLRTVKLKDFPWNGWLRLGVPTPPSAAWNPVGGFTDPTGRLIWSALGDAALFPAPYNGGWLVNRVVDYLFIHR
;
A
#
# COMPACT_ATOMS: atom_id res chain seq x y z
N MET A 1 -26.06 30.01 -17.96
CA MET A 1 -25.42 30.56 -16.74
C MET A 1 -25.83 29.83 -15.46
N LYS A 2 -27.12 29.67 -15.14
CA LYS A 2 -27.54 28.97 -13.89
C LYS A 2 -27.07 27.50 -13.78
N SER A 3 -27.05 26.75 -14.88
CA SER A 3 -26.61 25.34 -14.87
C SER A 3 -25.09 25.16 -14.69
N ILE A 4 -24.30 26.14 -15.11
CA ILE A 4 -22.84 26.12 -14.93
C ILE A 4 -22.51 26.34 -13.46
N VAL A 5 -23.18 27.30 -12.80
CA VAL A 5 -22.99 27.63 -11.38
C VAL A 5 -23.34 26.46 -10.46
N ILE A 6 -24.40 25.70 -10.76
CA ILE A 6 -24.79 24.51 -9.98
C ILE A 6 -23.78 23.36 -10.15
N GLY A 7 -23.27 23.17 -11.38
CA GLY A 7 -22.22 22.18 -11.65
C GLY A 7 -20.90 22.51 -10.93
N THR A 8 -20.50 23.79 -10.89
CA THR A 8 -19.30 24.20 -10.15
C THR A 8 -19.47 23.99 -8.64
N LEU A 9 -20.65 24.28 -8.09
CA LEU A 9 -20.92 24.12 -6.66
C LEU A 9 -20.86 22.63 -6.22
N LEU A 10 -21.36 21.71 -7.06
CA LEU A 10 -21.33 20.27 -6.80
C LEU A 10 -19.90 19.69 -6.86
N VAL A 11 -19.08 20.16 -7.79
CA VAL A 11 -17.65 19.78 -7.89
C VAL A 11 -16.87 20.32 -6.68
N SER A 12 -17.11 21.57 -6.27
CA SER A 12 -16.50 22.15 -5.07
C SER A 12 -16.92 21.42 -3.79
N LEU A 13 -18.16 20.93 -3.71
CA LEU A 13 -18.63 20.14 -2.58
C LEU A 13 -17.95 18.76 -2.53
N PHE A 14 -17.71 18.11 -3.67
CA PHE A 14 -17.02 16.82 -3.74
C PHE A 14 -15.53 16.91 -3.29
N ILE A 15 -14.87 18.03 -3.55
CA ILE A 15 -13.49 18.29 -3.09
C ILE A 15 -13.42 18.46 -1.56
N LEU A 16 -14.50 18.90 -0.92
CA LEU A 16 -14.58 19.04 0.54
C LEU A 16 -14.77 17.71 1.28
N PHE A 17 -15.20 16.65 0.59
CA PHE A 17 -15.46 15.33 1.19
C PHE A 17 -14.42 14.26 0.83
N THR A 18 -13.44 14.58 -0.02
CA THR A 18 -12.24 13.75 -0.11
C THR A 18 -11.37 14.06 1.11
N PRO A 19 -10.95 13.05 1.90
CA PRO A 19 -9.95 13.26 2.93
C PRO A 19 -8.62 13.57 2.23
N VAL A 20 -8.43 14.82 1.83
CA VAL A 20 -7.12 15.35 1.50
C VAL A 20 -6.41 15.49 2.84
N ARG A 21 -5.49 14.56 3.12
CA ARG A 21 -4.49 14.77 4.17
C ARG A 21 -3.56 15.88 3.70
N ALA A 22 -4.01 17.12 3.81
CA ALA A 22 -3.11 18.27 3.73
C ALA A 22 -2.04 18.04 4.80
N GLY A 23 -0.77 18.03 4.38
CA GLY A 23 0.39 17.69 5.19
C GLY A 23 0.65 18.68 6.33
N HIS A 24 -0.24 18.71 7.32
CA HIS A 24 0.02 19.23 8.66
C HIS A 24 0.75 18.16 9.50
N GLU A 25 1.66 17.44 8.85
CA GLU A 25 2.58 16.56 9.51
C GLU A 25 3.59 17.45 10.23
N LEU A 26 3.73 17.24 11.55
CA LEU A 26 4.80 17.90 12.26
C LEU A 26 6.12 17.49 11.61
N PRO A 27 7.01 18.43 11.25
CA PRO A 27 8.32 18.09 10.66
C PRO A 27 9.19 17.31 11.65
N ILE A 28 8.75 17.24 12.92
CA ILE A 28 9.37 16.52 14.02
C ILE A 28 8.30 15.61 14.63
N TYR A 29 8.63 14.33 14.71
CA TYR A 29 7.86 13.37 15.47
C TYR A 29 8.48 13.25 16.86
N PRO A 30 7.90 13.86 17.91
CA PRO A 30 8.42 13.70 19.26
C PRO A 30 8.40 12.21 19.63
N SER A 31 9.57 11.69 20.03
CA SER A 31 9.65 10.32 20.48
C SER A 31 9.02 10.20 21.85
N PHE A 32 7.91 9.47 21.94
CA PHE A 32 7.29 9.09 23.19
C PHE A 32 7.64 7.64 23.45
N TYR A 33 8.77 7.36 24.10
CA TYR A 33 9.10 6.00 24.46
C TYR A 33 8.22 5.56 25.65
N PRO A 34 7.38 4.53 25.50
CA PRO A 34 6.70 3.92 26.65
C PRO A 34 7.74 3.37 27.63
N GLN A 35 7.40 3.38 28.92
CA GLN A 35 8.23 2.78 29.97
C GLN A 35 8.34 1.26 29.81
N GLU A 36 7.28 0.62 29.31
CA GLU A 36 7.24 -0.81 28.97
C GLU A 36 6.45 -1.00 27.68
N ILE A 37 6.94 -1.87 26.80
CA ILE A 37 6.20 -2.36 25.63
C ILE A 37 5.93 -3.85 25.84
N ARG A 38 4.67 -4.21 26.03
CA ARG A 38 4.21 -5.59 26.15
C ARG A 38 3.59 -6.04 24.85
N ILE A 39 4.21 -7.00 24.19
CA ILE A 39 3.69 -7.66 22.99
C ILE A 39 3.05 -8.97 23.43
N VAL A 40 1.75 -9.13 23.18
CA VAL A 40 0.98 -10.32 23.52
C VAL A 40 0.42 -10.97 22.27
N THR A 41 0.50 -12.30 22.20
CA THR A 41 -0.16 -13.05 21.14
C THR A 41 -1.66 -13.12 21.45
N VAL A 42 -2.48 -12.59 20.55
CA VAL A 42 -3.94 -12.63 20.64
C VAL A 42 -4.51 -12.87 19.24
N ASP A 43 -5.55 -13.70 19.14
CA ASP A 43 -6.22 -13.92 17.86
C ASP A 43 -7.14 -12.74 17.49
N ALA A 44 -7.69 -12.76 16.28
CA ALA A 44 -8.51 -11.66 15.77
C ALA A 44 -9.80 -11.43 16.57
N ARG A 45 -10.38 -12.48 17.17
CA ARG A 45 -11.61 -12.39 17.98
C ARG A 45 -11.28 -11.85 19.38
N GLU A 46 -10.20 -12.33 19.97
CA GLU A 46 -9.70 -11.84 21.24
C GLU A 46 -9.28 -10.36 21.14
N ALA A 47 -8.58 -9.97 20.07
CA ALA A 47 -8.24 -8.58 19.79
C ALA A 47 -9.49 -7.68 19.74
N ALA A 48 -10.56 -8.13 19.07
CA ALA A 48 -11.84 -7.42 19.01
C ALA A 48 -12.49 -7.23 20.39
N ALA A 49 -12.29 -8.18 21.32
CA ALA A 49 -12.81 -8.10 22.69
C ALA A 49 -11.94 -7.24 23.62
N GLN A 50 -10.62 -7.19 23.38
CA GLN A 50 -9.65 -6.50 24.22
C GLN A 50 -9.45 -5.02 23.85
N LEU A 51 -9.48 -4.68 22.56
CA LEU A 51 -9.31 -3.30 22.06
C LEU A 51 -10.28 -2.31 22.73
N PRO A 52 -11.59 -2.55 22.82
CA PRO A 52 -12.53 -1.57 23.38
C PRO A 52 -12.28 -1.26 24.87
N LYS A 53 -11.61 -2.17 25.58
CA LYS A 53 -11.33 -2.09 27.02
C LYS A 53 -9.93 -1.55 27.33
N ALA A 54 -9.16 -1.15 26.32
CA ALA A 54 -7.75 -0.79 26.41
C ALA A 54 -6.87 -1.89 27.06
N ALA A 55 -7.30 -3.16 27.00
CA ALA A 55 -6.49 -4.29 27.45
C ALA A 55 -5.30 -4.53 26.49
N ILE A 56 -5.51 -4.21 25.21
CA ILE A 56 -4.45 -3.85 24.25
C ILE A 56 -4.75 -2.47 23.67
N HIS A 57 -3.70 -1.72 23.35
CA HIS A 57 -3.79 -0.39 22.76
C HIS A 57 -3.82 -0.45 21.23
N ALA A 58 -3.16 -1.44 20.61
CA ALA A 58 -3.22 -1.65 19.17
C ALA A 58 -3.10 -3.15 18.83
N TYR A 59 -3.68 -3.53 17.69
CA TYR A 59 -3.57 -4.86 17.11
C TYR A 59 -2.87 -4.79 15.75
N ILE A 60 -1.70 -5.44 15.66
CA ILE A 60 -0.85 -5.45 14.46
C ILE A 60 -1.03 -6.83 13.80
N GLY A 61 -2.07 -6.95 12.99
CA GLY A 61 -2.51 -8.23 12.46
C GLY A 61 -3.60 -8.10 11.40
N PRO A 62 -4.31 -9.19 11.08
CA PRO A 62 -5.50 -9.14 10.24
C PRO A 62 -6.61 -8.30 10.89
N GLU A 63 -7.69 -8.04 10.16
CA GLU A 63 -8.84 -7.32 10.70
C GLU A 63 -9.44 -8.10 11.90
N PRO A 64 -9.63 -7.44 13.07
CA PRO A 64 -10.28 -8.08 14.22
C PRO A 64 -11.71 -8.53 13.90
N ALA A 65 -12.11 -9.65 14.48
CA ALA A 65 -13.43 -10.24 14.27
C ALA A 65 -14.44 -9.66 15.28
N PHE A 66 -14.86 -8.41 15.07
CA PHE A 66 -15.91 -7.79 15.87
C PHE A 66 -17.28 -8.46 15.59
N ASP A 67 -18.07 -8.72 16.63
CA ASP A 67 -19.43 -9.29 16.47
C ASP A 67 -20.40 -8.30 15.80
N SER A 68 -20.06 -7.01 15.82
CA SER A 68 -20.77 -5.91 15.15
C SER A 68 -19.77 -4.89 14.61
N SER A 69 -20.20 -3.69 14.22
CA SER A 69 -19.25 -2.63 13.85
C SER A 69 -18.27 -2.33 15.00
N PRO A 70 -17.01 -1.97 14.69
CA PRO A 70 -16.04 -1.58 15.72
C PRO A 70 -16.62 -0.48 16.63
N PRO A 71 -16.47 -0.56 17.97
CA PRO A 71 -16.95 0.48 18.88
C PRO A 71 -16.33 1.84 18.59
N ASP A 72 -17.00 2.93 18.97
CA ASP A 72 -16.56 4.31 18.66
C ASP A 72 -15.16 4.66 19.19
N ASN A 73 -14.76 4.02 20.29
CA ASN A 73 -13.43 4.19 20.88
C ASN A 73 -12.37 3.27 20.26
N VAL A 74 -12.71 2.51 19.22
CA VAL A 74 -11.76 1.73 18.43
C VAL A 74 -11.65 2.34 17.04
N ARG A 75 -10.45 2.79 16.69
CA ARG A 75 -10.14 3.41 15.41
C ARG A 75 -9.16 2.52 14.65
N PHE A 76 -8.86 2.89 13.41
CA PHE A 76 -7.89 2.19 12.59
C PHE A 76 -7.02 3.15 11.79
N VAL A 77 -5.84 2.68 11.42
CA VAL A 77 -5.02 3.28 10.38
C VAL A 77 -5.13 2.43 9.11
N GLU A 78 -5.00 3.06 7.95
CA GLU A 78 -4.98 2.36 6.66
C GLU A 78 -3.59 2.44 6.05
N SER A 79 -3.08 1.28 5.61
CA SER A 79 -1.88 1.15 4.80
C SER A 79 -2.18 0.32 3.55
N LEU A 80 -1.33 0.39 2.53
CA LEU A 80 -1.46 -0.40 1.33
C LEU A 80 -1.36 -1.90 1.67
N GLY A 81 -2.35 -2.67 1.23
CA GLY A 81 -2.46 -4.11 1.43
C GLY A 81 -1.80 -4.89 0.30
N SER A 82 -2.58 -5.14 -0.75
CA SER A 82 -2.19 -5.94 -1.92
C SER A 82 -2.59 -5.22 -3.21
N TYR A 83 -1.89 -5.51 -4.30
CA TYR A 83 -2.38 -5.22 -5.65
C TYR A 83 -3.30 -6.34 -6.14
N LEU A 84 -4.31 -5.99 -6.92
CA LEU A 84 -5.03 -6.94 -7.76
C LEU A 84 -4.57 -6.75 -9.19
N VAL A 85 -3.98 -7.78 -9.78
CA VAL A 85 -3.36 -7.74 -11.10
C VAL A 85 -3.97 -8.78 -12.01
N LEU A 86 -4.28 -8.38 -13.23
CA LEU A 86 -4.78 -9.24 -14.29
C LEU A 86 -3.65 -9.55 -15.27
N SER A 87 -3.38 -10.81 -15.53
CA SER A 87 -2.39 -11.26 -16.53
C SER A 87 -3.09 -12.04 -17.64
N LEU A 88 -2.71 -11.75 -18.89
CA LEU A 88 -3.21 -12.41 -20.08
C LEU A 88 -2.11 -13.29 -20.68
N ALA A 89 -2.45 -14.55 -20.99
CA ALA A 89 -1.55 -15.42 -21.73
C ALA A 89 -1.24 -14.82 -23.12
N PRO A 90 -0.06 -15.10 -23.71
CA PRO A 90 0.32 -14.55 -25.01
C PRO A 90 -0.68 -14.84 -26.14
N ASP A 91 -1.40 -15.96 -26.07
CA ASP A 91 -2.40 -16.42 -27.04
C ASP A 91 -3.85 -16.08 -26.63
N ALA A 92 -4.05 -15.27 -25.59
CA ALA A 92 -5.37 -14.81 -25.15
C ALA A 92 -5.98 -13.78 -26.12
N ALA A 93 -5.14 -13.10 -26.92
CA ALA A 93 -5.56 -12.11 -27.90
C ALA A 93 -4.60 -12.10 -29.10
N LYS A 94 -5.11 -11.73 -30.28
CA LYS A 94 -4.34 -11.75 -31.54
C LYS A 94 -3.28 -10.65 -31.63
N ASP A 95 -3.62 -9.48 -31.12
CA ASP A 95 -2.82 -8.27 -31.20
C ASP A 95 -2.96 -7.45 -29.90
N ARG A 96 -2.20 -6.35 -29.82
CA ARG A 96 -2.17 -5.45 -28.67
C ARG A 96 -3.54 -4.84 -28.37
N ASP A 97 -4.25 -4.36 -29.39
CA ASP A 97 -5.50 -3.63 -29.19
C ASP A 97 -6.60 -4.55 -28.67
N SER A 98 -6.67 -5.77 -29.22
CA SER A 98 -7.54 -6.84 -28.74
C SER A 98 -7.19 -7.23 -27.31
N ARG A 99 -5.89 -7.31 -26.96
CA ARG A 99 -5.42 -7.63 -25.62
C ARG A 99 -5.82 -6.55 -24.59
N CYS A 100 -5.61 -5.28 -24.93
CA CYS A 100 -6.00 -4.18 -24.07
C CYS A 100 -7.51 -4.06 -23.93
N THR A 101 -8.28 -4.30 -25.00
CA THR A 101 -9.74 -4.34 -24.93
C THR A 101 -10.19 -5.44 -23.99
N LEU A 102 -9.65 -6.66 -24.13
CA LEU A 102 -9.96 -7.79 -23.26
C LEU A 102 -9.63 -7.49 -21.78
N ALA A 103 -8.43 -6.97 -21.51
CA ALA A 103 -8.00 -6.61 -20.16
C ALA A 103 -8.96 -5.61 -19.52
N ARG A 104 -9.35 -4.55 -20.24
CA ARG A 104 -10.27 -3.53 -19.75
C ARG A 104 -11.68 -4.07 -19.52
N THR A 105 -12.20 -4.92 -20.39
CA THR A 105 -13.52 -5.57 -20.22
C THR A 105 -13.57 -6.49 -18.99
N LEU A 106 -12.51 -7.27 -18.78
CA LEU A 106 -12.40 -8.14 -17.60
C LEU A 106 -12.34 -7.31 -16.31
N ALA A 107 -11.48 -6.30 -16.28
CA ALA A 107 -11.29 -5.46 -15.10
C ALA A 107 -12.49 -4.55 -14.80
N SER A 108 -13.20 -4.03 -15.80
CA SER A 108 -14.46 -3.28 -15.60
C SER A 108 -15.56 -4.16 -14.99
N THR A 109 -15.62 -5.44 -15.34
CA THR A 109 -16.61 -6.34 -14.71
C THR A 109 -16.32 -6.58 -13.24
N LEU A 110 -15.06 -6.60 -12.82
CA LEU A 110 -14.69 -6.68 -11.41
C LEU A 110 -15.19 -5.47 -10.60
N VAL A 111 -15.33 -4.29 -11.21
CA VAL A 111 -15.88 -3.09 -10.56
C VAL A 111 -17.34 -3.26 -10.16
N THR A 112 -18.11 -4.05 -10.92
CA THR A 112 -19.53 -4.28 -10.63
C THR A 112 -19.75 -5.05 -9.32
N LYS A 113 -18.69 -5.68 -8.78
CA LYS A 113 -18.71 -6.42 -7.52
C LYS A 113 -17.87 -5.69 -6.48
N ALA A 114 -18.52 -4.78 -5.75
CA ALA A 114 -17.91 -4.12 -4.61
C ALA A 114 -17.67 -5.13 -3.48
N LEU A 115 -16.40 -5.53 -3.28
CA LEU A 115 -15.99 -6.26 -2.08
C LEU A 115 -15.41 -5.29 -1.03
N PRO A 116 -15.69 -5.51 0.26
CA PRO A 116 -15.06 -4.74 1.33
C PRO A 116 -13.53 -4.76 1.24
N GLY A 117 -12.91 -3.60 1.44
CA GLY A 117 -11.46 -3.44 1.42
C GLY A 117 -10.81 -3.36 0.03
N PHE A 118 -11.51 -3.73 -1.05
CA PHE A 118 -11.05 -3.53 -2.42
C PHE A 118 -11.32 -2.10 -2.90
N ARG A 119 -10.39 -1.53 -3.67
CA ARG A 119 -10.50 -0.24 -4.34
C ARG A 119 -10.16 -0.44 -5.81
N PHE A 120 -11.15 -0.21 -6.68
CA PHE A 120 -10.90 -0.17 -8.11
C PHE A 120 -10.01 1.03 -8.44
N HIS A 121 -8.88 0.76 -9.07
CA HIS A 121 -7.86 1.75 -9.36
C HIS A 121 -6.97 1.19 -10.48
N PRO A 122 -7.36 1.37 -11.76
CA PRO A 122 -6.74 0.68 -12.89
C PRO A 122 -5.41 1.32 -13.33
N TYR A 123 -4.53 1.59 -12.35
CA TYR A 123 -3.23 2.20 -12.54
C TYR A 123 -2.29 1.75 -11.41
N PRO A 124 -1.00 1.48 -11.66
CA PRO A 124 -0.12 0.90 -10.63
C PRO A 124 0.23 1.88 -9.49
N ILE A 125 0.10 3.19 -9.70
CA ILE A 125 0.44 4.20 -8.67
C ILE A 125 -0.80 4.57 -7.87
N THR A 126 -0.82 4.22 -6.59
CA THR A 126 -1.92 4.44 -5.64
C THR A 126 -1.71 5.70 -4.78
N PRO A 127 -2.76 6.19 -4.09
CA PRO A 127 -2.63 7.30 -3.12
C PRO A 127 -1.69 7.03 -1.92
N PHE A 128 -1.18 5.80 -1.76
CA PHE A 128 -0.22 5.46 -0.71
C PHE A 128 1.24 5.69 -1.13
N HIS A 129 1.49 6.08 -2.38
CA HIS A 129 2.81 6.41 -2.89
C HIS A 129 3.07 7.91 -2.90
N GLU A 130 4.35 8.26 -2.76
CA GLU A 130 4.82 9.65 -2.77
C GLU A 130 4.59 10.34 -4.14
N ASP A 131 4.79 9.60 -5.23
CA ASP A 131 4.68 10.08 -6.61
C ASP A 131 3.24 10.10 -7.15
N TYR A 132 2.23 9.81 -6.32
CA TYR A 132 0.82 9.79 -6.74
C TYR A 132 0.38 11.06 -7.46
N LEU A 133 0.70 12.23 -6.90
CA LEU A 133 0.29 13.52 -7.48
C LEU A 133 0.95 13.79 -8.83
N TYR A 134 2.16 13.28 -9.06
CA TYR A 134 2.84 13.40 -10.35
C TYR A 134 2.23 12.53 -11.44
N HIS A 135 1.31 11.63 -11.11
CA HIS A 135 0.62 10.75 -12.05
C HIS A 135 -0.90 10.98 -12.08
N PHE A 136 -1.40 11.98 -11.37
CA PHE A 136 -2.84 12.17 -11.16
C PHE A 136 -3.64 12.26 -12.48
N ASP A 137 -3.14 12.99 -13.47
CA ASP A 137 -3.74 13.11 -14.80
C ASP A 137 -3.79 11.76 -15.55
N LEU A 138 -2.73 10.96 -15.49
CA LEU A 138 -2.68 9.63 -16.11
C LEU A 138 -3.62 8.65 -15.42
N ILE A 139 -3.76 8.77 -14.10
CA ILE A 139 -4.66 7.97 -13.27
C ILE A 139 -6.11 8.28 -13.62
N GLU A 140 -6.48 9.56 -13.71
CA GLU A 140 -7.85 9.96 -14.06
C GLU A 140 -8.18 9.60 -15.51
N ALA A 141 -7.23 9.74 -16.43
CA ALA A 141 -7.38 9.24 -17.80
C ALA A 141 -7.63 7.73 -17.84
N ALA A 142 -6.83 6.94 -17.10
CA ALA A 142 -7.03 5.50 -17.00
C ALA A 142 -8.42 5.17 -16.41
N LYS A 143 -8.86 5.82 -15.33
CA LYS A 143 -10.21 5.59 -14.79
C LYS A 143 -11.31 5.91 -15.80
N ALA A 144 -11.19 7.02 -16.53
CA ALA A 144 -12.18 7.42 -17.53
C ALA A 144 -12.30 6.40 -18.67
N GLU A 145 -11.18 5.84 -19.14
CA GLU A 145 -11.20 4.77 -20.16
C GLU A 145 -12.01 3.54 -19.71
N TYR A 146 -11.91 3.17 -18.43
CA TYR A 146 -12.63 2.01 -17.90
C TYR A 146 -14.11 2.31 -17.63
N GLN A 147 -14.46 3.54 -17.28
CA GLN A 147 -15.85 3.96 -17.09
C GLN A 147 -16.61 4.12 -18.42
N ALA A 148 -15.91 4.43 -19.50
CA ALA A 148 -16.51 4.55 -20.84
C ALA A 148 -16.95 3.21 -21.43
N LEU A 149 -16.45 2.08 -20.89
CA LEU A 149 -16.87 0.75 -21.30
C LEU A 149 -18.21 0.40 -20.66
N ALA A 150 -19.23 0.15 -21.47
CA ALA A 150 -20.41 -0.57 -21.00
C ALA A 150 -19.95 -1.94 -20.49
N ALA A 151 -20.48 -2.38 -19.35
CA ALA A 151 -20.30 -3.75 -18.86
C ALA A 151 -21.06 -4.71 -19.79
N ASP A 152 -20.59 -4.85 -21.03
CA ASP A 152 -21.11 -5.82 -21.97
C ASP A 152 -20.78 -7.23 -21.49
N SER A 153 -21.63 -8.18 -21.88
CA SER A 153 -21.54 -9.57 -21.45
C SER A 153 -20.16 -10.13 -21.78
N ILE A 154 -19.37 -10.39 -20.73
CA ILE A 154 -18.12 -11.12 -20.85
C ILE A 154 -18.38 -12.42 -21.61
N ASP A 155 -17.49 -12.72 -22.55
CA ASP A 155 -17.41 -14.03 -23.16
C ASP A 155 -17.17 -15.08 -22.06
N ARG A 156 -18.23 -15.81 -21.70
CA ARG A 156 -18.21 -16.85 -20.68
C ARG A 156 -17.38 -18.07 -21.09
N SER A 157 -16.78 -18.08 -22.28
CA SER A 157 -15.80 -19.09 -22.66
C SER A 157 -14.40 -18.83 -22.09
N LEU A 158 -14.12 -17.63 -21.56
CA LEU A 158 -12.82 -17.29 -21.04
C LEU A 158 -12.67 -17.74 -19.57
N SER A 159 -11.85 -18.78 -19.36
CA SER A 159 -11.53 -19.28 -18.03
C SER A 159 -10.48 -18.41 -17.32
N VAL A 160 -10.65 -18.26 -16.00
CA VAL A 160 -9.78 -17.45 -15.14
C VAL A 160 -9.14 -18.32 -14.08
N HIS A 161 -7.85 -18.12 -13.85
CA HIS A 161 -7.09 -18.71 -12.77
C HIS A 161 -6.93 -17.69 -11.62
N PRO A 162 -7.72 -17.76 -10.55
CA PRO A 162 -7.56 -16.89 -9.39
C PRO A 162 -6.40 -17.32 -8.49
N GLN A 163 -5.56 -16.36 -8.09
CA GLN A 163 -4.48 -16.55 -7.13
C GLN A 163 -4.65 -15.58 -5.95
N GLY A 164 -4.82 -16.13 -4.75
CA GLY A 164 -5.06 -15.35 -3.54
C GLY A 164 -6.53 -15.19 -3.18
N LYS A 165 -6.80 -14.80 -1.93
CA LYS A 165 -8.14 -14.85 -1.31
C LYS A 165 -9.11 -13.85 -1.93
N LEU A 166 -8.64 -12.64 -2.27
CA LEU A 166 -9.46 -11.64 -2.93
C LEU A 166 -9.82 -12.08 -4.34
N ALA A 167 -8.83 -12.53 -5.11
CA ALA A 167 -9.05 -12.98 -6.49
C ALA A 167 -10.08 -14.11 -6.54
N THR A 168 -9.96 -15.13 -5.68
CA THR A 168 -10.94 -16.21 -5.59
C THR A 168 -12.35 -15.70 -5.29
N ARG A 169 -12.50 -14.79 -4.31
CA ARG A 169 -13.82 -14.22 -3.96
C ARG A 169 -14.42 -13.40 -5.11
N LEU A 170 -13.61 -12.62 -5.82
CA LEU A 170 -14.08 -11.81 -6.94
C LEU A 170 -14.53 -12.68 -8.12
N VAL A 171 -13.73 -13.68 -8.50
CA VAL A 171 -14.06 -14.63 -9.57
C VAL A 171 -15.36 -15.37 -9.25
N GLN A 172 -15.57 -15.79 -8.00
CA GLN A 172 -16.82 -16.39 -7.53
C GLN A 172 -18.00 -15.40 -7.59
N ALA A 173 -17.81 -14.15 -7.16
CA ALA A 173 -18.86 -13.13 -7.14
C ALA A 173 -19.32 -12.71 -8.55
N VAL A 174 -18.43 -12.77 -9.53
CA VAL A 174 -18.72 -12.52 -10.96
C VAL A 174 -19.21 -13.78 -11.68
N ALA A 175 -19.04 -14.96 -11.08
CA ALA A 175 -19.35 -16.27 -11.67
C ALA A 175 -18.58 -16.55 -12.98
N TRP A 176 -17.28 -16.25 -12.99
CA TRP A 176 -16.39 -16.64 -14.10
C TRP A 176 -16.03 -18.13 -14.05
N PRO A 177 -15.86 -18.80 -15.21
CA PRO A 177 -15.32 -20.15 -15.26
C PRO A 177 -13.90 -20.19 -14.71
N VAL A 178 -13.56 -21.25 -13.97
CA VAL A 178 -12.25 -21.41 -13.33
C VAL A 178 -11.50 -22.59 -13.94
N GLU A 179 -10.26 -22.34 -14.37
CA GLU A 179 -9.34 -23.39 -14.82
C GLU A 179 -7.93 -23.11 -14.27
N GLU A 180 -7.20 -24.17 -13.92
CA GLU A 180 -5.85 -24.06 -13.34
C GLU A 180 -4.82 -23.49 -14.34
N LYS A 181 -5.03 -23.68 -15.63
CA LYS A 181 -4.20 -23.15 -16.73
C LYS A 181 -5.02 -22.26 -17.67
N GLY A 182 -5.94 -21.48 -17.11
CA GLY A 182 -6.76 -20.55 -17.88
C GLY A 182 -5.90 -19.50 -18.60
N LYS A 183 -6.45 -18.92 -19.67
CA LYS A 183 -5.78 -17.86 -20.47
C LYS A 183 -5.66 -16.53 -19.74
N VAL A 184 -6.31 -16.41 -18.59
CA VAL A 184 -6.32 -15.23 -17.73
C VAL A 184 -5.95 -15.65 -16.32
N ALA A 185 -5.01 -14.94 -15.70
CA ALA A 185 -4.73 -15.06 -14.28
C ALA A 185 -5.16 -13.77 -13.56
N LEU A 186 -5.85 -13.91 -12.43
CA LEU A 186 -6.17 -12.81 -11.53
C LEU A 186 -5.44 -13.03 -10.22
N GLU A 187 -4.48 -12.17 -9.91
CA GLU A 187 -3.53 -12.36 -8.82
C GLU A 187 -3.65 -11.26 -7.75
N GLU A 188 -3.75 -11.67 -6.49
CA GLU A 188 -3.58 -10.81 -5.34
C GLU A 188 -2.11 -10.80 -4.89
N VAL A 189 -1.41 -9.69 -5.16
CA VAL A 189 0.03 -9.52 -4.84
C VAL A 189 0.18 -8.71 -3.56
N ASP A 190 0.56 -9.34 -2.45
CA ASP A 190 0.81 -8.66 -1.17
C ASP A 190 1.99 -7.68 -1.27
N VAL A 191 1.80 -6.42 -0.86
CA VAL A 191 2.83 -5.38 -0.99
C VAL A 191 4.03 -5.64 -0.08
N ARG A 192 3.84 -6.21 1.11
CA ARG A 192 4.98 -6.54 1.99
C ARG A 192 5.83 -7.63 1.34
N ALA A 193 5.23 -8.67 0.79
CA ALA A 193 5.93 -9.73 0.07
C ALA A 193 6.66 -9.20 -1.18
N LEU A 194 5.99 -8.34 -1.97
CA LEU A 194 6.57 -7.70 -3.15
C LEU A 194 7.88 -6.97 -2.80
N LEU A 195 7.85 -6.17 -1.74
CA LEU A 195 8.98 -5.31 -1.35
C LEU A 195 10.08 -6.06 -0.58
N THR A 196 9.75 -7.11 0.18
CA THR A 196 10.73 -7.87 0.98
C THR A 196 11.84 -8.49 0.11
N THR A 197 11.54 -8.82 -1.16
CA THR A 197 12.55 -9.36 -2.10
C THR A 197 13.60 -8.33 -2.52
N GLN A 198 13.31 -7.02 -2.33
CA GLN A 198 14.14 -5.91 -2.79
C GLN A 198 14.85 -5.18 -1.64
N THR A 199 14.55 -5.53 -0.39
CA THR A 199 15.19 -4.93 0.78
C THR A 199 16.56 -5.55 1.03
N LEU A 200 17.63 -4.82 0.74
CA LEU A 200 18.97 -5.10 1.26
C LEU A 200 19.05 -4.62 2.72
N SER A 201 18.49 -5.45 3.60
CA SER A 201 18.53 -5.24 5.04
C SER A 201 19.96 -5.40 5.56
N LEU A 202 20.58 -4.31 6.01
CA LEU A 202 21.61 -4.35 7.05
C LEU A 202 20.91 -4.08 8.38
N ASN A 203 20.89 -5.08 9.26
CA ASN A 203 20.18 -5.07 10.54
C ASN A 203 18.66 -4.77 10.45
N GLY A 204 18.01 -4.83 9.29
CA GLY A 204 16.58 -4.54 9.14
C GLY A 204 16.23 -3.10 8.76
N TRP A 205 17.23 -2.23 8.53
CA TRP A 205 16.99 -0.78 8.51
C TRP A 205 17.23 -0.09 7.18
N ILE A 206 18.02 -0.67 6.27
CA ILE A 206 18.37 0.00 5.00
C ILE A 206 17.45 -0.50 3.89
N ASN A 207 16.77 0.44 3.25
CA ASN A 207 15.90 0.23 2.11
C ASN A 207 16.37 1.14 0.97
N PRO A 208 16.08 0.83 -0.29
CA PRO A 208 16.29 1.81 -1.34
C PRO A 208 15.43 3.06 -1.08
N PRO A 209 15.94 4.28 -1.33
CA PRO A 209 15.16 5.52 -1.11
C PRO A 209 13.93 5.62 -2.01
N TRP A 210 13.84 4.81 -3.07
CA TRP A 210 12.66 4.74 -3.93
C TRP A 210 11.67 3.63 -3.53
N ILE A 211 11.87 2.94 -2.40
CA ILE A 211 11.01 1.81 -2.00
C ILE A 211 9.53 2.18 -1.85
N LYS A 212 9.22 3.48 -1.69
CA LYS A 212 7.84 3.98 -1.60
C LYS A 212 7.32 4.67 -2.86
N GLN A 213 8.13 4.69 -3.91
CA GLN A 213 7.71 5.27 -5.18
C GLN A 213 6.83 4.27 -5.91
N GLY A 214 5.70 4.75 -6.42
CA GLY A 214 4.77 3.97 -7.20
C GLY A 214 5.37 3.48 -8.52
N TRP A 215 6.26 4.25 -9.15
CA TRP A 215 6.97 3.77 -10.35
C TRP A 215 7.81 2.52 -10.07
N PHE A 216 8.38 2.39 -8.86
CA PHE A 216 9.19 1.24 -8.47
C PHE A 216 8.29 0.01 -8.31
N HIS A 217 7.15 0.17 -7.63
CA HIS A 217 6.15 -0.87 -7.52
C HIS A 217 5.62 -1.29 -8.91
N ALA A 218 5.35 -0.32 -9.80
CA ALA A 218 4.92 -0.58 -11.17
C ALA A 218 5.94 -1.44 -11.93
N TYR A 219 7.23 -1.12 -11.82
CA TYR A 219 8.29 -1.91 -12.44
C TYR A 219 8.30 -3.35 -11.93
N LEU A 220 8.28 -3.55 -10.60
CA LEU A 220 8.25 -4.89 -9.99
C LEU A 220 7.01 -5.70 -10.40
N LEU A 221 5.87 -5.04 -10.56
CA LEU A 221 4.61 -5.70 -10.91
C LEU A 221 4.52 -6.07 -12.40
N LEU A 222 5.03 -5.22 -13.29
CA LEU A 222 4.66 -5.26 -14.71
C LEU A 222 5.81 -5.58 -15.66
N ALA A 223 7.07 -5.29 -15.28
CA ALA A 223 8.19 -5.40 -16.22
C ALA A 223 8.35 -6.81 -16.79
N ASP A 224 8.22 -7.84 -15.94
CA ASP A 224 8.42 -9.26 -16.31
C ASP A 224 7.35 -9.82 -17.24
N ALA A 225 6.21 -9.14 -17.37
CA ALA A 225 5.18 -9.51 -18.33
C ALA A 225 5.41 -8.93 -19.74
N ILE A 226 6.38 -8.04 -19.93
CA ILE A 226 6.65 -7.43 -21.23
C ILE A 226 7.22 -8.48 -22.19
N SER A 227 6.45 -8.83 -23.21
CA SER A 227 6.85 -9.78 -24.25
C SER A 227 7.72 -9.15 -25.35
N GLU A 228 7.61 -7.84 -25.58
CA GLU A 228 8.35 -7.13 -26.63
C GLU A 228 9.78 -6.77 -26.18
N PRO A 229 10.84 -7.33 -26.80
CA PRO A 229 12.22 -7.12 -26.32
C PRO A 229 12.73 -5.68 -26.44
N ALA A 230 12.25 -4.91 -27.42
CA ALA A 230 12.62 -3.51 -27.57
C ALA A 230 12.03 -2.66 -26.44
N ARG A 231 10.73 -2.84 -26.16
CA ARG A 231 10.05 -2.18 -25.03
C ARG A 231 10.66 -2.58 -23.70
N ARG A 232 10.97 -3.87 -23.49
CA ARG A 232 11.62 -4.32 -22.25
C ARG A 232 12.95 -3.60 -22.01
N ARG A 233 13.81 -3.54 -23.03
CA ARG A 233 15.09 -2.81 -22.93
C ARG A 233 14.91 -1.32 -22.65
N ALA A 234 13.90 -0.69 -23.25
CA ALA A 234 13.60 0.73 -23.00
C ALA A 234 13.12 0.98 -21.56
N VAL A 235 12.24 0.13 -21.05
CA VAL A 235 11.77 0.12 -19.66
C VAL A 235 12.94 -0.07 -18.69
N ASP A 236 13.79 -1.08 -18.93
CA ASP A 236 14.95 -1.36 -18.08
C ASP A 236 15.94 -0.18 -18.09
N ALA A 237 16.13 0.49 -19.23
CA ALA A 237 16.98 1.68 -19.31
C ALA A 237 16.44 2.85 -18.48
N LEU A 238 15.12 3.11 -18.53
CA LEU A 238 14.49 4.15 -17.70
C LEU A 238 14.59 3.80 -16.20
N TYR A 239 14.32 2.55 -15.85
CA TYR A 239 14.49 2.03 -14.49
C TYR A 239 15.93 2.22 -13.98
N GLN A 240 16.93 1.86 -14.79
CA GLN A 240 18.34 2.03 -14.44
C GLN A 240 18.72 3.49 -14.22
N ARG A 241 18.17 4.42 -15.02
CA ARG A 241 18.40 5.86 -14.80
C ARG A 241 17.84 6.34 -13.46
N LEU A 242 16.64 5.91 -13.09
CA LEU A 242 16.01 6.29 -11.82
C LEU A 242 16.78 5.77 -10.62
N ILE A 243 17.12 4.48 -10.57
CA ILE A 243 17.84 3.91 -9.41
C ILE A 243 19.27 4.44 -9.28
N ARG A 244 19.86 4.97 -10.36
CA ARG A 244 21.19 5.60 -10.36
C ARG A 244 21.13 7.11 -10.11
N GLY A 245 19.95 7.70 -9.95
CA GLY A 245 19.78 9.15 -9.79
C GLY A 245 20.26 9.96 -11.00
N GLN A 246 20.12 9.42 -12.22
CA GLN A 246 20.59 10.04 -13.46
C GLN A 246 19.54 10.99 -14.08
N ALA A 247 19.14 11.99 -13.29
CA ALA A 247 18.29 13.10 -13.70
C ALA A 247 18.96 14.42 -13.27
N GLU A 248 18.93 15.42 -14.14
CA GLU A 248 19.51 16.75 -13.91
C GLU A 248 18.68 17.58 -12.92
N GLY A 249 17.44 17.17 -12.64
CA GLY A 249 16.56 17.79 -11.66
C GLY A 249 15.24 17.05 -11.46
N LYS A 250 14.38 17.59 -10.59
CA LYS A 250 13.10 16.94 -10.23
C LYS A 250 12.12 16.84 -11.40
N GLU A 251 12.10 17.82 -12.29
CA GLU A 251 11.26 17.78 -13.49
C GLU A 251 11.65 16.61 -14.40
N GLU A 252 12.94 16.47 -14.72
CA GLU A 252 13.42 15.36 -15.55
C GLU A 252 13.15 14.01 -14.87
N GLN A 253 13.39 13.93 -13.55
CA GLN A 253 13.06 12.72 -12.79
C GLN A 253 11.58 12.34 -12.97
N VAL A 254 10.65 13.28 -12.74
CA VAL A 254 9.21 13.03 -12.89
C VAL A 254 8.87 12.61 -14.32
N ASN A 255 9.49 13.22 -15.33
CA ASN A 255 9.28 12.84 -16.73
C ASN A 255 9.76 11.41 -17.02
N ILE A 256 10.89 10.98 -16.44
CA ILE A 256 11.39 9.60 -16.56
C ILE A 256 10.45 8.62 -15.85
N GLU A 257 10.00 8.94 -14.63
CA GLU A 257 9.04 8.15 -13.85
C GLU A 257 7.73 7.94 -14.64
N ARG A 258 7.15 9.03 -15.15
CA ARG A 258 5.94 9.01 -15.98
C ARG A 258 6.12 8.19 -17.26
N LYS A 259 7.25 8.35 -17.95
CA LYS A 259 7.56 7.60 -19.16
C LYS A 259 7.73 6.11 -18.89
N LEU A 260 8.42 5.75 -17.80
CA LEU A 260 8.60 4.36 -17.37
C LEU A 260 7.23 3.70 -17.16
N VAL A 261 6.37 4.31 -16.35
CA VAL A 261 5.05 3.74 -16.05
C VAL A 261 4.16 3.68 -17.29
N SER A 262 4.20 4.69 -18.15
CA SER A 262 3.47 4.69 -19.41
C SER A 262 3.86 3.50 -20.30
N GLN A 263 5.16 3.19 -20.41
CA GLN A 263 5.62 2.01 -21.17
C GLN A 263 5.30 0.67 -20.50
N LEU A 264 5.26 0.64 -19.17
CA LEU A 264 4.88 -0.57 -18.42
C LEU A 264 3.40 -0.93 -18.64
N VAL A 265 2.51 0.07 -18.70
CA VAL A 265 1.06 -0.18 -18.84
C VAL A 265 0.59 -0.30 -20.30
N GLU A 266 1.43 0.09 -21.26
CA GLU A 266 1.07 0.23 -22.68
C GLU A 266 0.58 -1.08 -23.33
N GLY A 267 1.15 -2.22 -22.92
CA GLY A 267 0.99 -3.49 -23.61
C GLY A 267 -0.15 -4.39 -23.09
N CYS A 268 -0.71 -4.11 -21.92
CA CYS A 268 -1.79 -4.88 -21.29
C CYS A 268 -1.56 -6.40 -21.16
N GLU A 269 -0.32 -6.90 -21.25
CA GLU A 269 0.00 -8.31 -20.93
C GLU A 269 -0.26 -8.58 -19.45
N ARG A 270 0.00 -7.57 -18.63
CA ARG A 270 -0.30 -7.55 -17.20
C ARG A 270 -0.79 -6.15 -16.84
N THR A 271 -1.92 -6.07 -16.15
CA THR A 271 -2.63 -4.82 -15.88
C THR A 271 -3.05 -4.76 -14.43
N VAL A 272 -2.79 -3.64 -13.75
CA VAL A 272 -3.32 -3.40 -12.40
C VAL A 272 -4.80 -3.09 -12.49
N VAL A 273 -5.62 -3.83 -11.75
CA VAL A 273 -7.07 -3.61 -11.64
C VAL A 273 -7.39 -2.66 -10.49
N GLY A 274 -6.65 -2.79 -9.39
CA GLY A 274 -6.88 -2.04 -8.18
C GLY A 274 -5.99 -2.52 -7.05
N TYR A 275 -6.36 -2.14 -5.83
CA TYR A 275 -5.62 -2.51 -4.63
C TYR A 275 -6.54 -2.76 -3.43
N THR A 276 -5.99 -3.37 -2.39
CA THR A 276 -6.62 -3.46 -1.07
C THR A 276 -5.94 -2.56 -0.07
N VAL A 277 -6.68 -2.21 0.99
CA VAL A 277 -6.11 -1.56 2.17
C VAL A 277 -6.06 -2.54 3.32
N ARG A 278 -5.00 -2.43 4.13
CA ARG A 278 -4.89 -3.11 5.41
C ARG A 278 -5.28 -2.14 6.52
N ARG A 279 -6.18 -2.58 7.40
CA ARG A 279 -6.62 -1.84 8.58
C ARG A 279 -5.99 -2.44 9.82
N GLU A 280 -5.23 -1.62 10.54
CA GLU A 280 -4.67 -1.98 11.84
C GLU A 280 -5.36 -1.13 12.90
N TYR A 281 -5.95 -1.79 13.88
CA TYR A 281 -6.91 -1.19 14.81
C TYR A 281 -6.23 -0.80 16.12
N TYR A 282 -6.67 0.31 16.71
CA TYR A 282 -6.16 0.83 17.97
C TYR A 282 -7.28 1.40 18.84
N ASN A 283 -7.07 1.36 20.15
CA ASN A 283 -7.95 2.01 21.11
C ASN A 283 -7.67 3.51 21.14
N ALA A 284 -8.70 4.33 20.97
CA ALA A 284 -8.66 5.79 21.00
C ALA A 284 -9.50 6.35 22.16
N ASP A 285 -9.78 5.54 23.19
CA ASP A 285 -10.51 5.93 24.40
C ASP A 285 -9.95 7.22 25.00
N PHE A 286 -10.79 8.06 25.59
CA PHE A 286 -10.38 9.36 26.12
C PHE A 286 -9.39 9.24 27.29
N SER A 287 -9.50 8.20 28.11
CA SER A 287 -8.75 8.09 29.36
C SER A 287 -7.51 7.20 29.23
N ALA A 288 -7.62 6.09 28.51
CA ALA A 288 -6.58 5.05 28.44
C ALA A 288 -6.15 4.69 27.00
N GLY A 289 -6.61 5.45 26.01
CA GLY A 289 -6.33 5.18 24.60
C GLY A 289 -5.05 5.82 24.08
N VAL A 290 -4.81 5.58 22.80
CA VAL A 290 -3.79 6.26 22.01
C VAL A 290 -4.25 7.69 21.73
N GLU A 291 -3.40 8.65 22.09
CA GLU A 291 -3.54 10.07 21.82
C GLU A 291 -3.05 10.43 20.42
N ASN A 292 -1.86 9.94 20.08
CA ASN A 292 -1.19 10.22 18.82
C ASN A 292 -0.46 8.98 18.32
N ILE A 293 -0.43 8.82 17.01
CA ILE A 293 0.13 7.67 16.33
C ILE A 293 0.64 8.08 14.95
N ALA A 294 1.90 7.75 14.67
CA ALA A 294 2.39 7.75 13.29
C ALA A 294 2.47 6.31 12.77
N PHE A 295 2.26 6.15 11.47
CA PHE A 295 2.24 4.86 10.80
C PHE A 295 2.75 5.01 9.38
N ASP A 296 3.17 3.90 8.81
CA ASP A 296 3.77 3.86 7.48
C ASP A 296 2.74 3.52 6.40
N SER A 297 2.80 4.18 5.24
CA SER A 297 1.85 3.96 4.15
C SER A 297 1.84 2.53 3.60
N HIS A 298 2.92 1.74 3.78
CA HIS A 298 3.07 0.38 3.25
C HIS A 298 3.15 -0.69 4.34
N THR A 299 3.80 -0.39 5.46
CA THR A 299 3.99 -1.32 6.59
C THR A 299 3.07 -1.04 7.76
N GLY A 300 2.37 0.11 7.78
CA GLY A 300 1.37 0.44 8.80
C GLY A 300 1.96 0.56 10.21
N LEU A 301 1.31 -0.03 11.20
CA LEU A 301 1.77 -0.07 12.60
C LEU A 301 2.94 -1.03 12.81
N HIS A 302 3.29 -1.81 11.80
CA HIS A 302 4.49 -2.65 11.82
C HIS A 302 5.79 -1.84 11.63
N ALA A 303 5.68 -0.54 11.35
CA ALA A 303 6.82 0.33 11.12
C ALA A 303 7.51 0.77 12.41
N PRO A 304 8.84 1.00 12.39
CA PRO A 304 9.56 1.54 13.55
C PRO A 304 9.02 2.88 14.05
N ILE A 305 8.51 3.74 13.15
CA ILE A 305 7.93 5.03 13.51
C ILE A 305 6.77 4.88 14.51
N PHE A 306 5.96 3.82 14.41
CA PHE A 306 4.82 3.61 15.30
C PHE A 306 5.27 3.50 16.77
N LEU A 307 6.16 2.56 17.06
CA LEU A 307 6.64 2.32 18.43
C LEU A 307 7.34 3.53 19.05
N ARG A 308 7.95 4.37 18.21
CA ARG A 308 8.69 5.56 18.64
C ARG A 308 7.78 6.75 18.92
N THR A 309 6.62 6.81 18.29
CA THR A 309 5.75 8.01 18.31
C THR A 309 4.40 7.79 18.94
N VAL A 310 4.04 6.54 19.24
CA VAL A 310 2.78 6.24 19.90
C VAL A 310 2.72 6.93 21.26
N LYS A 311 1.74 7.83 21.41
CA LYS A 311 1.47 8.55 22.65
C LYS A 311 0.21 7.96 23.29
N LEU A 312 0.30 7.57 24.56
CA LEU A 312 -0.84 7.16 25.39
C LEU A 312 -1.38 8.36 26.16
N LYS A 313 -2.71 8.39 26.33
CA LYS A 313 -3.41 9.44 27.09
C LYS A 313 -3.26 9.27 28.59
N ASP A 314 -3.13 8.03 29.06
CA ASP A 314 -2.77 7.79 30.44
C ASP A 314 -1.25 8.05 30.60
N PHE A 315 -0.90 8.82 31.63
CA PHE A 315 0.47 9.08 32.11
C PHE A 315 1.28 10.25 31.50
N PRO A 316 1.96 11.02 32.37
CA PRO A 316 2.91 12.05 31.97
C PRO A 316 4.16 11.51 31.25
N TRP A 317 4.48 10.20 31.35
CA TRP A 317 5.66 9.56 30.74
C TRP A 317 5.36 8.34 29.86
N ASN A 318 4.18 8.29 29.22
CA ASN A 318 3.84 7.31 28.17
C ASN A 318 3.71 5.82 28.57
N GLY A 319 3.75 5.51 29.87
CA GLY A 319 3.13 4.32 30.48
C GLY A 319 3.54 2.95 29.90
N TRP A 320 2.58 2.02 29.92
CA TRP A 320 2.72 0.63 29.48
C TRP A 320 1.99 0.40 28.17
N LEU A 321 2.71 0.42 27.05
CA LEU A 321 2.15 0.08 25.76
C LEU A 321 1.85 -1.42 25.71
N ARG A 322 0.64 -1.79 25.27
CA ARG A 322 0.21 -3.18 25.12
C ARG A 322 -0.20 -3.42 23.66
N LEU A 323 0.49 -4.32 22.98
CA LEU A 323 0.30 -4.59 21.56
C LEU A 323 -0.13 -6.04 21.38
N GLY A 324 -1.25 -6.24 20.67
CA GLY A 324 -1.66 -7.56 20.22
C GLY A 324 -1.03 -7.92 18.88
N VAL A 325 -0.53 -9.14 18.75
CA VAL A 325 -0.02 -9.74 17.49
C VAL A 325 -0.67 -11.10 17.26
N PRO A 326 -0.87 -11.54 16.00
CA PRO A 326 -1.55 -12.80 15.72
C PRO A 326 -0.69 -14.03 16.03
N THR A 327 0.63 -13.90 16.00
CA THR A 327 1.56 -15.01 16.18
C THR A 327 2.76 -14.59 17.02
N PRO A 328 3.33 -15.50 17.83
CA PRO A 328 4.61 -15.25 18.49
C PRO A 328 5.74 -15.13 17.43
N PRO A 329 6.90 -14.54 17.79
CA PRO A 329 8.06 -14.56 16.92
C PRO A 329 8.52 -16.00 16.68
N SER A 330 8.85 -16.32 15.43
CA SER A 330 9.21 -17.69 15.04
C SER A 330 10.51 -17.80 14.24
N ALA A 331 11.01 -16.71 13.66
CA ALA A 331 12.28 -16.73 12.95
C ALA A 331 13.45 -16.52 13.93
N ALA A 332 14.58 -17.15 13.63
CA ALA A 332 15.83 -16.83 14.31
C ALA A 332 16.29 -15.42 13.90
N TRP A 333 16.91 -14.72 14.84
CA TRP A 333 17.56 -13.44 14.55
C TRP A 333 18.86 -13.66 13.75
N ASN A 334 19.06 -12.88 12.70
CA ASN A 334 20.29 -12.86 11.90
C ASN A 334 20.98 -11.48 12.04
N PRO A 335 22.29 -11.40 12.33
CA PRO A 335 23.02 -10.13 12.44
C PRO A 335 23.12 -9.32 11.13
N VAL A 336 22.86 -9.94 9.98
CA VAL A 336 22.81 -9.23 8.69
C VAL A 336 21.37 -8.85 8.36
N GLY A 337 20.46 -9.83 8.32
CA GLY A 337 19.10 -9.63 7.84
C GLY A 337 18.06 -9.18 8.89
N GLY A 338 18.38 -9.26 10.18
CA GLY A 338 17.42 -9.13 11.27
C GLY A 338 16.48 -10.33 11.38
N PHE A 339 15.28 -10.13 11.92
CA PHE A 339 14.20 -11.13 11.88
C PHE A 339 13.50 -11.12 10.53
N THR A 340 13.06 -12.30 10.08
CA THR A 340 12.30 -12.46 8.82
C THR A 340 10.81 -12.65 9.03
N ASP A 341 10.37 -12.98 10.24
CA ASP A 341 8.95 -13.01 10.60
C ASP A 341 8.45 -11.62 11.06
N PRO A 342 7.15 -11.32 10.91
CA PRO A 342 6.58 -10.03 11.30
C PRO A 342 6.82 -9.70 12.79
N THR A 343 6.40 -10.55 13.71
CA THR A 343 6.48 -10.26 15.16
C THR A 343 7.93 -10.05 15.62
N GLY A 344 8.88 -10.83 15.11
CA GLY A 344 10.31 -10.64 15.35
C GLY A 344 10.81 -9.27 14.86
N ARG A 345 10.39 -8.82 13.67
CA ARG A 345 10.73 -7.47 13.16
C ARG A 345 10.14 -6.35 14.03
N LEU A 346 8.94 -6.54 14.57
CA LEU A 346 8.34 -5.57 15.50
C LEU A 346 9.13 -5.49 16.80
N ILE A 347 9.49 -6.63 17.40
CA ILE A 347 10.34 -6.71 18.59
C ILE A 347 11.69 -6.02 18.32
N TRP A 348 12.29 -6.29 17.17
CA TRP A 348 13.54 -5.65 16.78
C TRP A 348 13.41 -4.14 16.56
N SER A 349 12.26 -3.68 16.07
CA SER A 349 11.98 -2.24 15.95
C SER A 349 11.82 -1.55 17.31
N ALA A 350 11.39 -2.30 18.34
CA ALA A 350 11.28 -1.81 19.71
C ALA A 350 12.65 -1.72 20.41
N LEU A 351 13.53 -2.70 20.17
CA LEU A 351 14.85 -2.79 20.80
C LEU A 351 15.93 -2.01 20.06
N GLY A 352 15.84 -1.95 18.73
CA GLY A 352 16.85 -1.35 17.89
C GLY A 352 16.77 0.17 17.86
N ASP A 353 17.94 0.80 17.86
CA ASP A 353 18.09 2.25 17.90
C ASP A 353 18.79 2.76 16.62
N ALA A 354 18.20 2.46 15.46
CA ALA A 354 18.74 2.93 14.19
C ALA A 354 18.78 4.46 14.13
N ALA A 355 19.88 5.00 13.61
CA ALA A 355 20.07 6.43 13.44
C ALA A 355 19.04 7.06 12.50
N LEU A 356 18.56 6.29 11.52
CA LEU A 356 17.56 6.68 10.54
C LEU A 356 16.45 5.62 10.47
N PHE A 357 15.24 6.03 10.13
CA PHE A 357 14.17 5.12 9.73
C PHE A 357 13.43 5.66 8.50
N PRO A 358 12.76 4.81 7.71
CA PRO A 358 12.00 5.27 6.55
C PRO A 358 10.92 6.27 6.96
N ALA A 359 10.85 7.40 6.25
CA ALA A 359 9.83 8.41 6.49
C ALA A 359 8.43 7.82 6.23
N PRO A 360 7.41 8.06 7.06
CA PRO A 360 6.15 7.30 7.04
C PRO A 360 5.39 7.38 5.70
N TYR A 361 5.44 8.52 5.01
CA TYR A 361 4.64 8.79 3.81
C TYR A 361 5.46 9.16 2.56
N ASN A 362 6.79 9.03 2.59
CA ASN A 362 7.66 9.29 1.44
C ASN A 362 8.87 8.35 1.38
N GLY A 363 9.63 8.37 0.28
CA GLY A 363 10.83 7.57 0.05
C GLY A 363 12.08 8.04 0.81
N GLY A 364 11.94 9.08 1.64
CA GLY A 364 13.03 9.64 2.42
C GLY A 364 13.35 8.87 3.70
N TRP A 365 14.33 9.41 4.41
CA TRP A 365 14.74 8.96 5.73
C TRP A 365 14.45 10.06 6.74
N LEU A 366 13.97 9.66 7.90
CA LEU A 366 13.86 10.54 9.06
C LEU A 366 14.95 10.18 10.06
N VAL A 367 15.50 11.23 10.68
CA VAL A 367 16.51 11.05 11.72
C VAL A 367 15.81 10.65 13.01
N ASN A 368 16.35 9.62 13.66
CA ASN A 368 15.78 9.10 14.88
C ASN A 368 16.00 9.99 16.10
N ARG A 369 17.05 10.80 16.07
CA ARG A 369 17.40 11.73 17.14
C ARG A 369 17.36 13.13 16.57
N VAL A 370 16.85 14.09 17.34
CA VAL A 370 17.12 15.50 17.03
C VAL A 370 18.62 15.68 17.18
N VAL A 371 19.26 15.98 16.07
CA VAL A 371 20.66 16.39 15.99
C VAL A 371 20.64 17.84 15.53
N ASP A 372 21.37 18.70 16.24
CA ASP A 372 21.56 20.10 15.84
C ASP A 372 22.28 20.13 14.49
N TYR A 373 21.52 20.16 13.40
CA TYR A 373 22.07 20.44 12.08
C TYR A 373 22.19 21.96 11.91
N LEU A 374 23.36 22.50 12.27
CA LEU A 374 23.86 23.73 11.66
C LEU A 374 24.17 23.42 10.19
N PHE A 375 23.16 23.48 9.32
CA PHE A 375 23.39 23.60 7.88
C PHE A 375 23.98 24.98 7.61
N ILE A 376 25.31 25.09 7.66
CA ILE A 376 26.02 26.17 7.01
C ILE A 376 25.87 25.93 5.51
N HIS A 377 24.92 26.60 4.88
CA HIS A 377 24.92 26.74 3.43
C HIS A 377 26.27 27.36 3.01
N ARG A 378 27.05 26.61 2.23
CA ARG A 378 28.09 27.16 1.36
C ARG A 378 27.74 26.81 -0.07
#